data_AF-M3G370-F1
#
_entry.id   AF-M3G370-F1
#
_cell.length_a   1.000
_cell.length_b   1.000
_cell.length_c   1.000
_cell.angle_alpha   90.00
_cell.angle_beta   90.00
_cell.angle_gamma   90.00
#
_symmetry.space_group_name_H-M   'P 1'
#
loop_
_entity.id
_entity.type
_entity.pdbx_description
1 polymer ?
#
loop_
_entity_poly.entity_id
_entity_poly.type
_entity_poly.pdbx_seq_one_letter_code
_entity_poly.pdbx_strand_id
1 'polypeptide(L)'
;MAQIKNTIFKTTSKRTNHGFILIVGILILFLLDFSFFRVLIWKVPNESPWSSNHFYNFLYEYFSLQEKQKKNYRILIVGSSIAHYSFDREAFGKEILERIGKNVEVEFLSYAGMTPLDAWLCRQKIVELKPDFVIFPINFIDWRLHRAYSLNPEYKNETIDSKILLLDALDFFEAPQSRFIFPLETTIEFFAELGFAKTSEYISAFLFGFYRYKDIFWKNLRSLYDHRYGRNISYHGYNGVQIPERVTSLGWTGKNFSFILTEKMKTEGFLVQIVPEILASGPLKITFKKRIKFSPFLL
;
A
#
# COMPACT_ATOMS: atom_id res chain seq x y z
N MET A 1 67.03 -8.44 -58.88
CA MET A 1 66.58 -7.44 -57.89
C MET A 1 65.06 -7.40 -57.89
N ALA A 2 64.43 -8.05 -56.92
CA ALA A 2 62.98 -7.95 -56.69
C ALA A 2 62.79 -7.61 -55.21
N GLN A 3 62.34 -6.39 -54.92
CA GLN A 3 62.01 -5.94 -53.57
C GLN A 3 60.65 -6.52 -53.17
N ILE A 4 60.68 -7.45 -52.22
CA ILE A 4 59.48 -7.90 -51.51
C ILE A 4 59.06 -6.77 -50.57
N LYS A 5 57.96 -6.08 -50.91
CA LYS A 5 57.27 -5.14 -50.00
C LYS A 5 56.60 -5.94 -48.90
N ASN A 6 57.23 -6.01 -47.72
CA ASN A 6 56.57 -6.43 -46.49
C ASN A 6 55.57 -5.34 -46.06
N THR A 7 54.32 -5.51 -46.46
CA THR A 7 53.21 -4.71 -45.95
C THR A 7 52.88 -5.19 -44.53
N ILE A 8 53.45 -4.53 -43.54
CA ILE A 8 53.07 -4.72 -42.12
C ILE A 8 51.66 -4.18 -41.96
N PHE A 9 50.68 -5.08 -41.84
CA PHE A 9 49.35 -4.75 -41.35
C PHE A 9 49.49 -4.27 -39.90
N LYS A 10 49.48 -2.95 -39.69
CA LYS A 10 49.22 -2.36 -38.37
C LYS A 10 47.77 -2.68 -38.01
N THR A 11 47.54 -3.76 -37.28
CA THR A 11 46.31 -3.94 -36.51
C THR A 11 46.30 -2.90 -35.40
N THR A 12 45.68 -1.75 -35.67
CA THR A 12 45.21 -0.83 -34.63
C THR A 12 44.15 -1.55 -33.81
N SER A 13 44.60 -2.33 -32.82
CA SER A 13 43.73 -2.77 -31.73
C SER A 13 43.21 -1.51 -31.04
N LYS A 14 41.98 -1.12 -31.37
CA LYS A 14 41.22 -0.12 -30.61
C LYS A 14 41.18 -0.65 -29.19
N ARG A 15 42.02 -0.09 -28.30
CA ARG A 15 41.96 -0.30 -26.86
C ARG A 15 40.55 0.13 -26.45
N THR A 16 39.62 -0.82 -26.37
CA THR A 16 38.31 -0.59 -25.78
C THR A 16 38.59 -0.09 -24.38
N ASN A 17 38.10 1.10 -24.06
CA ASN A 17 38.30 1.68 -22.75
C ASN A 17 37.32 0.97 -21.81
N HIS A 18 37.73 -0.18 -21.27
CA HIS A 18 36.88 -1.08 -20.49
C HIS A 18 36.25 -0.35 -19.29
N GLY A 19 36.94 0.64 -18.72
CA GLY A 19 36.39 1.51 -17.67
C GLY A 19 35.26 2.42 -18.15
N PHE A 20 35.34 2.96 -19.37
CA PHE A 20 34.25 3.75 -19.95
C PHE A 20 33.01 2.89 -20.19
N ILE A 21 33.19 1.67 -20.71
CA ILE A 21 32.09 0.70 -20.91
C ILE A 21 31.44 0.36 -19.57
N LEU A 22 32.22 0.14 -18.51
CA LEU A 22 31.70 -0.15 -17.18
C LEU A 22 30.89 1.03 -16.61
N ILE A 23 31.40 2.25 -16.69
CA ILE A 23 30.70 3.45 -16.21
C ILE A 23 29.39 3.65 -16.97
N VAL A 24 29.41 3.54 -18.30
CA VAL A 24 28.20 3.62 -19.12
C VAL A 24 27.21 2.52 -18.77
N GLY A 25 27.69 1.29 -18.56
CA GLY A 25 26.85 0.17 -18.12
C GLY A 25 26.15 0.45 -16.79
N ILE A 26 26.88 0.97 -15.79
CA ILE A 26 26.33 1.35 -14.49
C ILE A 26 25.29 2.47 -14.65
N LEU A 27 25.58 3.51 -15.44
CA LEU A 27 24.64 4.61 -15.69
C LEU A 27 23.35 4.12 -16.36
N ILE A 28 23.45 3.19 -17.32
CA ILE A 28 22.29 2.57 -17.95
C ILE A 28 21.47 1.80 -16.92
N LEU A 29 22.11 1.02 -16.03
CA LEU A 29 21.40 0.30 -14.98
C LEU A 29 20.66 1.25 -14.03
N PHE A 30 21.29 2.35 -13.61
CA PHE A 30 20.63 3.38 -12.80
C PHE A 30 19.43 4.01 -13.53
N LEU A 31 19.58 4.31 -14.82
CA LEU A 31 18.51 4.91 -15.60
C LEU A 31 17.34 3.96 -15.81
N LEU A 32 17.61 2.67 -16.05
CA LEU A 32 16.59 1.62 -16.15
C LEU A 32 15.86 1.43 -14.83
N ASP A 33 16.61 1.33 -13.72
CA ASP A 33 16.05 1.23 -12.38
C ASP A 33 15.14 2.42 -12.07
N PHE A 34 15.62 3.63 -12.29
CA PHE A 34 14.86 4.86 -12.07
C PHE A 34 13.59 4.89 -12.93
N SER A 35 13.73 4.69 -14.24
CA SER A 35 12.61 4.78 -15.18
C SER A 35 11.54 3.74 -14.86
N PHE A 36 11.94 2.51 -14.54
CA PHE A 36 11.00 1.45 -14.22
C PHE A 36 10.32 1.70 -12.86
N PHE A 37 11.11 1.78 -11.80
CA PHE A 37 10.61 1.75 -10.42
C PHE A 37 10.10 3.11 -9.91
N ARG A 38 10.42 4.23 -10.56
CA ARG A 38 9.90 5.55 -10.16
C ARG A 38 8.87 6.13 -11.11
N VAL A 39 8.71 5.58 -12.30
CA VAL A 39 7.76 6.11 -13.29
C VAL A 39 6.80 5.02 -13.74
N LEU A 40 7.30 3.95 -14.36
CA LEU A 40 6.43 2.98 -15.04
C LEU A 40 5.52 2.21 -14.08
N ILE A 41 6.01 1.77 -12.93
CA ILE A 41 5.20 0.96 -12.00
C ILE A 41 3.98 1.69 -11.42
N TRP A 42 3.98 3.03 -11.44
CA TRP A 42 2.90 3.86 -10.93
C TRP A 42 1.85 4.20 -12.00
N LYS A 43 2.15 3.91 -13.27
CA LYS A 43 1.18 3.99 -14.37
C LYS A 43 0.33 2.71 -14.49
N VAL A 44 0.72 1.63 -13.82
CA VAL A 44 -0.08 0.40 -13.74
C VAL A 44 -1.29 0.66 -12.84
N PRO A 45 -2.52 0.28 -13.24
CA PRO A 45 -3.70 0.41 -12.38
C PRO A 45 -3.51 -0.31 -11.06
N ASN A 46 -3.86 0.37 -9.96
CA ASN A 46 -3.92 -0.26 -8.66
C ASN A 46 -5.28 -0.93 -8.46
N GLU A 47 -5.29 -2.25 -8.62
CA GLU A 47 -6.49 -3.09 -8.38
C GLU A 47 -6.37 -3.85 -7.05
N SER A 48 -5.37 -3.52 -6.23
CA SER A 48 -5.20 -4.18 -4.94
C SER A 48 -6.15 -3.58 -3.90
N PRO A 49 -6.84 -4.42 -3.09
CA PRO A 49 -7.61 -3.92 -1.95
C PRO A 49 -6.75 -3.04 -1.04
N TRP A 50 -7.37 -2.01 -0.45
CA TRP A 50 -6.64 -1.08 0.44
C TRP A 50 -5.85 -1.81 1.54
N SER A 51 -6.40 -2.91 2.07
CA SER A 51 -5.83 -3.69 3.15
C SER A 51 -4.76 -4.72 2.74
N SER A 52 -4.52 -4.96 1.45
CA SER A 52 -3.63 -6.05 1.00
C SER A 52 -2.22 -5.60 0.62
N ASN A 53 -2.06 -4.35 0.19
CA ASN A 53 -0.78 -3.77 -0.20
C ASN A 53 -0.63 -2.31 0.27
N HIS A 54 -0.70 -2.10 1.59
CA HIS A 54 -0.79 -0.78 2.23
C HIS A 54 0.21 0.25 1.70
N PHE A 55 1.48 -0.13 1.48
CA PHE A 55 2.52 0.81 1.05
C PHE A 55 2.44 1.14 -0.44
N TYR A 56 2.09 0.17 -1.29
CA TYR A 56 1.82 0.46 -2.70
C TYR A 56 0.60 1.35 -2.84
N ASN A 57 -0.48 1.04 -2.10
CA ASN A 57 -1.71 1.83 -2.09
C ASN A 57 -1.45 3.27 -1.66
N PHE A 58 -0.68 3.46 -0.59
CA PHE A 58 -0.29 4.79 -0.13
C PHE A 58 0.49 5.58 -1.20
N LEU A 59 1.52 4.98 -1.78
CA LEU A 59 2.35 5.64 -2.78
C LEU A 59 1.57 5.93 -4.06
N TYR A 60 0.71 5.00 -4.49
CA TYR A 60 -0.17 5.18 -5.63
C TYR A 60 -1.15 6.33 -5.42
N GLU A 61 -1.77 6.41 -4.25
CA GLU A 61 -2.66 7.53 -3.89
C GLU A 61 -1.89 8.86 -3.88
N TYR A 62 -0.71 8.90 -3.25
CA TYR A 62 0.15 10.09 -3.25
C TYR A 62 0.49 10.56 -4.67
N PHE A 63 0.99 9.68 -5.54
CA PHE A 63 1.32 10.06 -6.92
C PHE A 63 0.08 10.47 -7.72
N SER A 64 -1.05 9.80 -7.51
CA SER A 64 -2.31 10.16 -8.16
C SER A 64 -2.79 11.55 -7.73
N LEU A 65 -2.67 11.89 -6.44
CA LEU A 65 -3.02 13.20 -5.90
C LEU A 65 -2.08 14.32 -6.34
N GLN A 66 -0.81 14.01 -6.60
CA GLN A 66 0.14 14.95 -7.21
C GLN A 66 -0.25 15.30 -8.65
N GLU A 67 -0.72 14.32 -9.43
CA GLU A 67 -1.19 14.54 -10.80
C GLU A 67 -2.58 15.19 -10.84
N LYS A 68 -3.39 15.03 -9.79
CA LYS A 68 -4.75 15.56 -9.70
C LYS A 68 -4.78 17.08 -9.52
N GLN A 69 -5.26 17.78 -10.55
CA GLN A 69 -5.52 19.23 -10.46
C GLN A 69 -6.55 19.53 -9.38
N LYS A 70 -6.17 20.37 -8.40
CA LYS A 70 -7.04 20.89 -7.35
C LYS A 70 -8.05 21.88 -7.94
N LYS A 71 -9.34 21.61 -7.77
CA LYS A 71 -10.46 22.44 -8.24
C LYS A 71 -11.16 23.15 -7.09
N ASN A 72 -11.27 22.50 -5.93
CA ASN A 72 -11.90 23.04 -4.73
C ASN A 72 -10.94 23.06 -3.52
N TYR A 73 -11.43 23.56 -2.38
CA TYR A 73 -10.72 23.44 -1.11
C TYR A 73 -10.46 21.96 -0.81
N ARG A 74 -9.20 21.61 -0.55
CA ARG A 74 -8.76 20.23 -0.33
C ARG A 74 -8.54 19.97 1.15
N ILE A 75 -9.33 19.06 1.70
CA ILE A 75 -9.15 18.51 3.03
C ILE A 75 -8.40 17.18 2.87
N LEU A 76 -7.21 17.09 3.46
CA LEU A 76 -6.41 15.88 3.45
C LEU A 76 -6.51 15.17 4.79
N ILE A 77 -7.03 13.95 4.77
CA ILE A 77 -7.11 13.07 5.93
C ILE A 77 -5.86 12.20 5.93
N VAL A 78 -5.00 12.38 6.93
CA VAL A 78 -3.74 11.68 7.11
C VAL A 78 -3.86 10.78 8.32
N GLY A 79 -3.39 9.54 8.29
CA GLY A 79 -3.43 8.70 9.48
C GLY A 79 -3.39 7.21 9.24
N SER A 80 -3.68 6.45 10.29
CA SER A 80 -3.65 4.99 10.26
C SER A 80 -4.94 4.42 9.65
N SER A 81 -5.24 3.14 9.90
CA SER A 81 -6.56 2.56 9.58
C SER A 81 -7.70 3.31 10.26
N ILE A 82 -7.43 3.99 11.37
CA ILE A 82 -8.40 4.83 12.09
C ILE A 82 -8.94 5.95 11.19
N ALA A 83 -8.12 6.53 10.32
CA ALA A 83 -8.58 7.51 9.34
C ALA A 83 -9.71 6.94 8.47
N HIS A 84 -9.51 5.74 7.92
CA HIS A 84 -10.49 5.08 7.08
C HIS A 84 -11.73 4.59 7.83
N TYR A 85 -11.60 4.24 9.10
CA TYR A 85 -12.76 3.87 9.92
C TYR A 85 -13.58 5.07 10.39
N SER A 86 -12.94 6.23 10.52
CA SER A 86 -13.57 7.43 11.08
C SER A 86 -14.22 8.31 10.03
N PHE A 87 -13.75 8.26 8.77
CA PHE A 87 -14.20 9.15 7.72
C PHE A 87 -14.57 8.39 6.45
N ASP A 88 -15.66 8.84 5.84
CA ASP A 88 -16.04 8.52 4.47
C ASP A 88 -15.93 9.79 3.61
N ARG A 89 -15.27 9.70 2.44
CA ARG A 89 -14.98 10.87 1.57
C ARG A 89 -16.27 11.62 1.19
N GLU A 90 -17.28 10.88 0.73
CA GLU A 90 -18.51 11.44 0.17
C GLU A 90 -19.40 11.98 1.28
N ALA A 91 -19.61 11.21 2.34
CA ALA A 91 -20.42 11.63 3.48
C ALA A 91 -19.83 12.87 4.16
N PHE A 92 -18.51 12.91 4.36
CA PHE A 92 -17.87 14.07 4.98
C PHE A 92 -17.91 15.31 4.08
N GLY A 93 -17.65 15.16 2.78
CA GLY A 93 -17.79 16.27 1.81
C GLY A 93 -19.22 16.81 1.74
N LYS A 94 -20.23 15.93 1.78
CA LYS A 94 -21.65 16.29 1.82
C LYS A 94 -22.01 17.04 3.10
N GLU A 95 -21.56 16.57 4.26
CA GLU A 95 -21.79 17.24 5.55
C GLU A 95 -21.19 18.66 5.56
N ILE A 96 -19.99 18.84 5.00
CA ILE A 96 -19.36 20.16 4.88
C ILE A 96 -20.18 21.07 3.94
N LEU A 97 -20.64 20.55 2.80
CA LEU A 97 -21.49 21.30 1.90
C LEU A 97 -22.80 21.74 2.57
N GLU A 98 -23.46 20.86 3.32
CA GLU A 98 -24.71 21.14 4.02
C GLU A 98 -24.54 22.16 5.15
N ARG A 99 -23.42 22.11 5.89
CA ARG A 99 -23.19 23.01 7.03
C ARG A 99 -22.69 24.40 6.65
N ILE A 100 -21.80 24.49 5.66
CA ILE A 100 -21.11 25.75 5.35
C ILE A 100 -21.24 26.18 3.88
N GLY A 101 -22.01 25.47 3.07
CA GLY A 101 -22.27 25.83 1.67
C GLY A 101 -21.05 25.75 0.76
N LYS A 102 -19.98 25.05 1.17
CA LYS A 102 -18.73 24.94 0.42
C LYS A 102 -18.52 23.53 -0.11
N ASN A 103 -18.26 23.41 -1.41
CA ASN A 103 -17.75 22.18 -2.00
C ASN A 103 -16.28 22.01 -1.63
N VAL A 104 -15.92 20.79 -1.21
CA VAL A 104 -14.55 20.42 -0.82
C VAL A 104 -14.13 19.12 -1.49
N GLU A 105 -12.83 19.00 -1.75
CA GLU A 105 -12.16 17.74 -2.12
C GLU A 105 -11.67 17.07 -0.84
N VAL A 106 -12.26 15.92 -0.48
CA VAL A 106 -11.80 15.12 0.67
C VAL A 106 -10.91 14.00 0.15
N GLU A 107 -9.62 14.06 0.48
CA GLU A 107 -8.61 13.11 0.03
C GLU A 107 -7.96 12.40 1.21
N PHE A 108 -7.45 11.19 0.97
CA PHE A 108 -6.77 10.41 1.99
C PHE A 108 -5.29 10.27 1.65
N LEU A 109 -4.44 10.34 2.66
CA LEU A 109 -3.04 9.96 2.59
C LEU A 109 -2.72 9.16 3.84
N SER A 110 -3.11 7.89 3.82
CA SER A 110 -3.18 7.01 4.98
C SER A 110 -2.81 5.58 4.64
N TYR A 111 -2.26 4.86 5.61
CA TYR A 111 -1.97 3.43 5.53
C TYR A 111 -2.11 2.77 6.90
N ALA A 112 -2.34 1.46 6.94
CA ALA A 112 -2.53 0.76 8.21
C ALA A 112 -1.30 0.91 9.12
N GLY A 113 -1.54 1.31 10.38
CA GLY A 113 -0.49 1.48 11.38
C GLY A 113 0.38 2.74 11.24
N MET A 114 -0.03 3.74 10.45
CA MET A 114 0.69 5.01 10.36
C MET A 114 0.77 5.71 11.73
N THR A 115 1.99 5.87 12.23
CA THR A 115 2.27 6.52 13.52
C THR A 115 2.46 8.04 13.37
N PRO A 116 2.45 8.80 14.48
CA PRO A 116 2.82 10.22 14.45
C PRO A 116 4.24 10.47 13.92
N LEU A 117 5.19 9.57 14.19
CA LEU A 117 6.54 9.63 13.62
C LEU A 117 6.51 9.52 12.09
N ASP A 118 5.69 8.60 11.56
CA ASP A 118 5.54 8.44 10.12
C ASP A 118 4.88 9.67 9.48
N ALA A 119 3.89 10.26 10.15
CA ALA A 119 3.28 11.52 9.72
C ALA A 119 4.30 12.67 9.68
N TRP A 120 5.18 12.75 10.68
CA TRP A 120 6.29 13.70 10.71
C TRP A 120 7.24 13.49 9.53
N LEU A 121 7.63 12.26 9.23
CA LEU A 121 8.54 11.95 8.12
C LEU A 121 7.88 12.18 6.74
N CYS A 122 6.56 12.03 6.66
CA CYS A 122 5.75 12.33 5.46
C CYS A 122 5.39 13.81 5.30
N ARG A 123 5.80 14.72 6.20
CA ARG A 123 5.35 16.13 6.21
C ARG A 123 5.54 16.86 4.88
N GLN A 124 6.66 16.61 4.18
CA GLN A 124 6.91 17.25 2.89
C GLN A 124 5.95 16.73 1.81
N LYS A 125 5.67 15.42 1.80
CA LYS A 125 4.67 14.82 0.89
C LYS A 125 3.28 15.41 1.14
N ILE A 126 2.90 15.61 2.40
CA ILE A 126 1.65 16.26 2.78
C ILE A 126 1.58 17.68 2.20
N VAL A 127 2.64 18.49 2.37
CA VAL A 127 2.71 19.86 1.86
C VAL A 127 2.64 19.92 0.34
N GLU A 128 3.32 19.00 -0.36
CA GLU A 128 3.30 18.92 -1.83
C GLU A 128 1.91 18.69 -2.43
N LEU A 129 1.00 18.04 -1.68
CA LEU A 129 -0.39 17.83 -2.10
C LEU A 129 -1.26 19.10 -1.98
N LYS A 130 -0.70 20.20 -1.46
CA LYS A 130 -1.33 21.52 -1.27
C LYS A 130 -2.72 21.45 -0.60
N PRO A 131 -2.86 20.75 0.54
CA PRO A 131 -4.10 20.75 1.30
C PRO A 131 -4.36 22.15 1.87
N ASP A 132 -5.64 22.53 2.00
CA ASP A 132 -6.05 23.72 2.75
C ASP A 132 -6.31 23.38 4.22
N PHE A 133 -6.62 22.11 4.50
CA PHE A 133 -6.82 21.60 5.84
C PHE A 133 -6.33 20.17 5.95
N VAL A 134 -5.65 19.84 7.04
CA VAL A 134 -5.17 18.49 7.32
C VAL A 134 -5.86 17.97 8.58
N ILE A 135 -6.45 16.78 8.48
CA ILE A 135 -7.04 16.07 9.61
C ILE A 135 -6.17 14.87 9.91
N PHE A 136 -5.67 14.77 11.14
CA PHE A 136 -4.89 13.63 11.62
C PHE A 136 -5.64 12.92 12.76
N PRO A 137 -6.63 12.06 12.46
CA PRO A 137 -7.29 11.28 13.49
C PRO A 137 -6.29 10.29 14.09
N ILE A 138 -6.24 10.27 15.42
CA ILE A 138 -5.28 9.48 16.18
C ILE A 138 -5.98 8.62 17.21
N ASN A 139 -5.52 7.38 17.35
CA ASN A 139 -5.90 6.47 18.41
C ASN A 139 -4.69 6.14 19.29
N PHE A 140 -4.91 5.74 20.55
CA PHE A 140 -3.84 5.37 21.49
C PHE A 140 -2.92 4.27 20.95
N ILE A 141 -3.42 3.38 20.10
CA ILE A 141 -2.59 2.34 19.48
C ILE A 141 -1.55 2.90 18.52
N ASP A 142 -1.83 4.03 17.84
CA ASP A 142 -0.94 4.66 16.86
C ASP A 142 0.30 5.28 17.53
N TRP A 143 0.21 5.60 18.81
CA TRP A 143 1.35 6.05 19.63
C TRP A 143 2.33 4.94 19.99
N ARG A 144 1.96 3.67 19.73
CA ARG A 144 2.79 2.50 20.02
C ARG A 144 3.27 2.42 21.48
N LEU A 145 2.48 2.95 22.44
CA LEU A 145 2.79 2.95 23.88
C LEU A 145 2.94 1.55 24.50
N HIS A 146 2.55 0.49 23.80
CA HIS A 146 2.77 -0.88 24.26
C HIS A 146 4.20 -1.37 23.97
N ARG A 147 4.93 -0.72 23.05
CA ARG A 147 6.21 -1.22 22.53
C ARG A 147 7.31 -1.23 23.57
N ALA A 148 7.33 -0.29 24.52
CA ALA A 148 8.30 -0.31 25.61
C ALA A 148 8.28 -1.66 26.32
N TYR A 149 7.08 -2.10 26.76
CA TYR A 149 6.86 -3.37 27.44
C TYR A 149 7.08 -4.59 26.52
N SER A 150 6.79 -4.47 25.23
CA SER A 150 7.01 -5.57 24.27
C SER A 150 8.50 -5.81 23.99
N LEU A 151 9.32 -4.75 24.01
CA LEU A 151 10.76 -4.84 23.81
C LEU A 151 11.48 -5.39 25.05
N ASN A 152 11.08 -4.93 26.23
CA ASN A 152 11.49 -5.50 27.50
C ASN A 152 10.37 -5.27 28.54
N PRO A 153 9.84 -6.31 29.18
CA PRO A 153 8.81 -6.18 30.21
C PRO A 153 9.19 -5.27 31.39
N GLU A 154 10.49 -5.08 31.65
CA GLU A 154 10.99 -4.18 32.70
C GLU A 154 10.91 -2.69 32.31
N TYR A 155 10.85 -2.39 31.01
CA TYR A 155 10.73 -1.02 30.54
C TYR A 155 9.35 -0.45 30.84
N LYS A 156 9.32 0.83 31.19
CA LYS A 156 8.11 1.64 31.23
C LYS A 156 8.21 2.75 30.20
N ASN A 157 7.08 3.19 29.66
CA ASN A 157 7.03 4.25 28.64
C ASN A 157 7.75 5.54 29.07
N GLU A 158 7.74 5.85 30.37
CA GLU A 158 8.36 7.07 30.91
C GLU A 158 9.87 6.94 31.12
N THR A 159 10.41 5.71 31.09
CA THR A 159 11.79 5.40 31.51
C THR A 159 12.66 4.81 30.42
N ILE A 160 12.05 4.26 29.37
CA ILE A 160 12.80 3.68 28.25
C ILE A 160 13.55 4.78 27.49
N ASP A 161 14.78 4.47 27.10
CA ASP A 161 15.56 5.35 26.23
C ASP A 161 14.80 5.56 24.90
N SER A 162 14.56 6.83 24.55
CA SER A 162 13.85 7.21 23.34
C SER A 162 14.56 6.71 22.08
N LYS A 163 15.88 6.54 22.11
CA LYS A 163 16.66 5.97 21.00
C LYS A 163 16.28 4.52 20.73
N ILE A 164 15.96 3.73 21.76
CA ILE A 164 15.54 2.33 21.61
C ILE A 164 14.19 2.28 20.87
N LEU A 165 13.23 3.10 21.31
CA LEU A 165 11.91 3.18 20.68
C LEU A 165 11.99 3.70 19.24
N LEU A 166 12.85 4.71 18.99
CA LEU A 166 13.08 5.23 17.64
C LEU A 166 13.64 4.13 16.72
N LEU A 167 14.66 3.41 17.16
CA LEU A 167 15.30 2.37 16.35
C LEU A 167 14.38 1.17 16.10
N ASP A 168 13.48 0.84 17.04
CA ASP A 168 12.38 -0.11 16.85
C ASP A 168 11.37 0.39 15.81
N ALA A 169 11.04 1.68 15.85
CA ALA A 169 10.11 2.28 14.89
C ALA A 169 10.67 2.41 13.48
N LEU A 170 11.99 2.34 13.32
CA LEU A 170 12.70 2.45 12.06
C LEU A 170 13.32 1.11 11.61
N ASP A 171 12.96 0.00 12.25
CA ASP A 171 13.43 -1.31 11.86
C ASP A 171 12.63 -1.86 10.68
N PHE A 172 13.27 -2.32 9.60
CA PHE A 172 12.56 -2.83 8.42
C PHE A 172 11.83 -4.15 8.65
N PHE A 173 12.20 -4.91 9.69
CA PHE A 173 11.50 -6.16 10.01
C PHE A 173 10.10 -5.87 10.57
N GLU A 174 10.02 -4.93 11.51
CA GLU A 174 8.79 -4.57 12.20
C GLU A 174 8.04 -3.42 11.52
N ALA A 175 8.77 -2.48 10.91
CA ALA A 175 8.29 -1.21 10.38
C ALA A 175 8.88 -0.90 8.98
N PRO A 176 8.61 -1.74 7.96
CA PRO A 176 9.16 -1.57 6.62
C PRO A 176 8.68 -0.29 5.90
N GLN A 177 7.68 0.42 6.43
CA GLN A 177 7.16 1.68 5.87
C GLN A 177 8.24 2.73 5.63
N SER A 178 9.24 2.82 6.51
CA SER A 178 10.30 3.81 6.42
C SER A 178 11.20 3.56 5.22
N ARG A 179 11.43 2.29 4.86
CA ARG A 179 12.10 1.90 3.62
C ARG A 179 11.31 2.35 2.40
N PHE A 180 10.01 2.05 2.40
CA PHE A 180 9.17 2.18 1.21
C PHE A 180 8.72 3.60 0.96
N ILE A 181 8.44 4.39 2.00
CA ILE A 181 7.73 5.65 1.87
C ILE A 181 8.67 6.84 2.05
N PHE A 182 9.53 6.82 3.07
CA PHE A 182 10.32 7.98 3.48
C PHE A 182 11.80 7.65 3.80
N PRO A 183 12.56 6.97 2.91
CA PRO A 183 13.90 6.51 3.24
C PRO A 183 14.93 7.66 3.33
N LEU A 184 14.82 8.67 2.47
CA LEU A 184 15.71 9.83 2.51
C LEU A 184 15.40 10.70 3.72
N GLU A 185 14.13 10.93 3.97
CA GLU A 185 13.64 11.73 5.08
C GLU A 185 14.09 11.11 6.41
N THR A 186 14.01 9.77 6.53
CA THR A 186 14.55 9.04 7.70
C THR A 186 16.07 9.22 7.84
N THR A 187 16.80 9.10 6.73
CA THR A 187 18.26 9.24 6.73
C THR A 187 18.68 10.62 7.22
N ILE A 188 18.04 11.68 6.69
CA ILE A 188 18.38 13.06 7.02
C ILE A 188 18.03 13.36 8.47
N GLU A 189 16.85 12.95 8.92
CA GLU A 189 16.34 13.27 10.25
C GLU A 189 17.11 12.54 11.36
N PHE A 190 17.49 11.28 11.14
CA PHE A 190 18.02 10.40 12.20
C PHE A 190 19.42 9.85 11.90
N PHE A 191 20.21 10.56 11.09
CA PHE A 191 21.55 10.12 10.67
C PHE A 191 22.44 9.73 11.86
N ALA A 192 22.39 10.50 12.96
CA ALA A 192 23.24 10.30 14.13
C ALA A 192 22.82 9.07 14.95
N GLU A 193 21.53 8.73 14.94
CA GLU A 193 20.95 7.66 15.73
C GLU A 193 21.04 6.30 15.03
N LEU A 194 20.86 6.27 13.72
CA LEU A 194 20.79 5.06 12.88
C LEU A 194 22.10 4.28 12.83
N GLY A 195 23.24 4.98 12.88
CA GLY A 195 24.55 4.40 12.65
C GLY A 195 24.79 4.00 11.18
N PHE A 196 26.03 3.66 10.85
CA PHE A 196 26.48 3.49 9.45
C PHE A 196 25.68 2.43 8.66
N ALA A 197 25.38 1.29 9.28
CA ALA A 197 24.70 0.18 8.61
C ALA A 197 23.27 0.56 8.19
N LYS A 198 22.40 0.97 9.14
CA LYS A 198 21.02 1.36 8.83
C LYS A 198 20.99 2.57 7.90
N THR A 199 21.85 3.57 8.11
CA THR A 199 21.97 4.70 7.19
C THR A 199 22.28 4.27 5.75
N SER A 200 23.20 3.32 5.56
CA SER A 200 23.53 2.78 4.24
C SER A 200 22.35 2.06 3.59
N GLU A 201 21.54 1.33 4.37
CA GLU A 201 20.32 0.67 3.89
C GLU A 201 19.28 1.69 3.43
N TYR A 202 19.05 2.75 4.22
CA TYR A 202 18.13 3.81 3.84
C TYR A 202 18.60 4.59 2.60
N ILE A 203 19.89 4.92 2.49
CA ILE A 203 20.46 5.54 1.29
C ILE A 203 20.30 4.61 0.10
N SER A 204 20.53 3.31 0.27
CA SER A 204 20.33 2.32 -0.80
C SER A 204 18.86 2.26 -1.24
N ALA A 205 17.91 2.28 -0.29
CA ALA A 205 16.47 2.37 -0.58
C ALA A 205 16.12 3.69 -1.26
N PHE A 206 16.77 4.79 -0.88
CA PHE A 206 16.57 6.05 -1.56
C PHE A 206 17.12 6.02 -2.98
N LEU A 207 18.30 5.45 -3.25
CA LEU A 207 18.94 5.50 -4.57
C LEU A 207 18.35 4.48 -5.54
N PHE A 208 18.15 3.24 -5.11
CA PHE A 208 17.77 2.11 -5.96
C PHE A 208 16.29 1.73 -5.80
N GLY A 209 15.49 2.04 -6.82
CA GLY A 209 14.06 1.74 -6.87
C GLY A 209 13.76 0.25 -6.82
N PHE A 210 14.59 -0.62 -7.40
CA PHE A 210 14.46 -2.08 -7.26
C PHE A 210 14.56 -2.50 -5.80
N TYR A 211 15.61 -2.06 -5.11
CA TYR A 211 15.80 -2.38 -3.69
C TYR A 211 14.66 -1.83 -2.84
N ARG A 212 14.15 -0.63 -3.17
CA ARG A 212 13.01 -0.01 -2.49
C ARG A 212 11.71 -0.76 -2.73
N TYR A 213 11.33 -1.07 -3.97
CA TYR A 213 9.94 -1.39 -4.32
C TYR A 213 9.69 -2.83 -4.80
N LYS A 214 10.72 -3.66 -5.00
CA LYS A 214 10.57 -5.04 -5.53
C LYS A 214 9.46 -5.85 -4.83
N ASP A 215 9.37 -5.75 -3.51
CA ASP A 215 8.46 -6.59 -2.71
C ASP A 215 6.99 -6.15 -2.86
N ILE A 216 6.73 -4.84 -2.88
CA ILE A 216 5.38 -4.30 -3.01
C ILE A 216 4.89 -4.30 -4.46
N PHE A 217 5.81 -4.18 -5.42
CA PHE A 217 5.51 -4.23 -6.84
C PHE A 217 5.05 -5.63 -7.26
N TRP A 218 5.74 -6.68 -6.83
CA TRP A 218 5.37 -8.06 -7.19
C TRP A 218 3.99 -8.45 -6.65
N LYS A 219 3.65 -7.96 -5.45
CA LYS A 219 2.31 -8.12 -4.87
C LYS A 219 1.23 -7.43 -5.71
N ASN A 220 1.48 -6.22 -6.21
CA ASN A 220 0.53 -5.52 -7.07
C ASN A 220 0.32 -6.25 -8.41
N LEU A 221 1.40 -6.67 -9.08
CA LEU A 221 1.29 -7.44 -10.33
C LEU A 221 0.50 -8.74 -10.15
N ARG A 222 0.75 -9.46 -9.05
CA ARG A 222 -0.01 -10.66 -8.72
C ARG A 222 -1.49 -10.33 -8.50
N SER A 223 -1.80 -9.26 -7.77
CA SER A 223 -3.18 -8.80 -7.55
C SER A 223 -3.89 -8.49 -8.86
N LEU A 224 -3.22 -7.78 -9.78
CA LEU A 224 -3.76 -7.45 -11.10
C LEU A 224 -4.01 -8.71 -11.94
N TYR A 225 -3.04 -9.64 -11.96
CA TYR A 225 -3.19 -10.91 -12.65
C TYR A 225 -4.34 -11.73 -12.07
N ASP A 226 -4.42 -11.83 -10.75
CA ASP A 226 -5.44 -12.62 -10.07
C ASP A 226 -6.85 -12.05 -10.26
N HIS A 227 -6.98 -10.72 -10.28
CA HIS A 227 -8.26 -10.04 -10.50
C HIS A 227 -8.74 -10.17 -11.96
N ARG A 228 -7.82 -10.15 -12.94
CA ARG A 228 -8.16 -10.18 -14.37
C ARG A 228 -8.22 -11.58 -14.98
N TYR A 229 -7.40 -12.50 -14.49
CA TYR A 229 -7.18 -13.82 -15.09
C TYR A 229 -7.19 -14.96 -14.07
N GLY A 230 -6.96 -14.68 -12.79
CA GLY A 230 -6.98 -15.67 -11.73
C GLY A 230 -8.39 -16.06 -11.30
N ARG A 231 -8.48 -17.15 -10.52
CA ARG A 231 -9.74 -17.58 -9.89
C ARG A 231 -9.99 -16.83 -8.57
N ASN A 232 -9.82 -15.51 -8.49
CA ASN A 232 -9.99 -14.72 -7.25
C ASN A 232 -9.38 -15.41 -6.00
N ILE A 233 -8.12 -15.88 -6.07
CA ILE A 233 -7.50 -16.77 -5.06
C ILE A 233 -6.54 -16.02 -4.09
N SER A 234 -6.47 -14.69 -4.16
CA SER A 234 -5.52 -13.90 -3.39
C SER A 234 -6.04 -13.60 -1.99
N TYR A 235 -5.31 -14.09 -0.99
CA TYR A 235 -5.63 -14.02 0.44
C TYR A 235 -5.42 -12.61 0.99
N HIS A 236 -6.51 -11.85 1.13
CA HIS A 236 -6.77 -10.89 2.22
C HIS A 236 -8.27 -10.50 2.31
N GLY A 237 -9.14 -11.25 1.62
CA GLY A 237 -10.58 -10.98 1.48
C GLY A 237 -11.41 -12.27 1.37
N TYR A 238 -12.73 -12.13 1.32
CA TYR A 238 -13.68 -13.25 1.35
C TYR A 238 -13.51 -14.20 0.15
N ASN A 239 -13.15 -15.45 0.47
CA ASN A 239 -13.01 -16.56 -0.48
C ASN A 239 -14.22 -17.52 -0.45
N GLY A 240 -15.34 -17.10 0.13
CA GLY A 240 -16.54 -17.92 0.17
C GLY A 240 -17.31 -17.90 -1.16
N VAL A 241 -18.40 -18.67 -1.21
CA VAL A 241 -19.26 -18.75 -2.40
C VAL A 241 -19.83 -17.37 -2.71
N GLN A 242 -19.77 -16.97 -3.99
CA GLN A 242 -20.43 -15.76 -4.48
C GLN A 242 -21.95 -15.92 -4.38
N ILE A 243 -22.60 -14.88 -3.89
CA ILE A 243 -24.05 -14.86 -3.69
C ILE A 243 -24.73 -13.83 -4.60
N PRO A 244 -26.01 -14.03 -4.96
CA PRO A 244 -26.73 -13.11 -5.85
C PRO A 244 -26.76 -11.66 -5.36
N GLU A 245 -26.85 -11.44 -4.05
CA GLU A 245 -26.94 -10.13 -3.41
C GLU A 245 -25.58 -9.43 -3.27
N ARG A 246 -24.50 -10.06 -3.77
CA ARG A 246 -23.10 -9.63 -3.69
C ARG A 246 -22.52 -9.66 -2.27
N VAL A 247 -21.21 -9.84 -2.20
CA VAL A 247 -20.41 -9.82 -0.97
C VAL A 247 -19.29 -8.81 -1.16
N THR A 248 -19.07 -7.98 -0.14
CA THR A 248 -17.94 -7.06 -0.11
C THR A 248 -16.62 -7.84 -0.12
N SER A 249 -15.52 -7.19 -0.49
CA SER A 249 -14.17 -7.80 -0.45
C SER A 249 -13.78 -8.34 0.93
N LEU A 250 -14.43 -7.90 2.02
CA LEU A 250 -14.20 -8.35 3.39
C LEU A 250 -15.17 -9.44 3.88
N GLY A 251 -16.14 -9.87 3.06
CA GLY A 251 -17.08 -10.93 3.44
C GLY A 251 -18.43 -10.47 3.99
N TRP A 252 -18.67 -9.16 4.02
CA TRP A 252 -19.96 -8.61 4.45
C TRP A 252 -21.00 -8.70 3.34
N THR A 253 -22.22 -9.03 3.73
CA THR A 253 -23.42 -9.00 2.89
C THR A 253 -24.47 -8.07 3.50
N GLY A 254 -25.51 -7.73 2.74
CA GLY A 254 -26.63 -6.92 3.24
C GLY A 254 -27.45 -7.64 4.32
N LYS A 255 -28.41 -6.94 4.93
CA LYS A 255 -29.31 -7.49 5.96
C LYS A 255 -30.09 -8.73 5.50
N ASN A 256 -30.29 -8.88 4.19
CA ASN A 256 -30.92 -10.04 3.57
C ASN A 256 -29.97 -10.57 2.48
N PHE A 257 -29.75 -11.89 2.48
CA PHE A 257 -28.90 -12.54 1.50
C PHE A 257 -29.35 -13.98 1.23
N SER A 258 -28.96 -14.53 0.09
CA SER A 258 -29.24 -15.91 -0.29
C SER A 258 -27.99 -16.57 -0.85
N PHE A 259 -27.87 -17.89 -0.76
CA PHE A 259 -26.76 -18.59 -1.41
C PHE A 259 -27.24 -19.93 -1.96
N ILE A 260 -26.57 -20.38 -3.03
CA ILE A 260 -26.87 -21.67 -3.63
C ILE A 260 -26.06 -22.73 -2.89
N LEU A 261 -26.74 -23.73 -2.33
CA LEU A 261 -26.09 -24.87 -1.69
C LEU A 261 -25.25 -25.63 -2.71
N THR A 262 -23.98 -25.86 -2.37
CA THR A 262 -23.11 -26.77 -3.13
C THR A 262 -23.55 -28.21 -2.94
N GLU A 263 -23.15 -29.13 -3.83
CA GLU A 263 -23.47 -30.56 -3.67
C GLU A 263 -22.96 -31.10 -2.33
N LYS A 264 -21.76 -30.71 -1.92
CA LYS A 264 -21.19 -31.05 -0.61
C LYS A 264 -22.07 -30.56 0.56
N MET A 265 -22.59 -29.33 0.50
CA MET A 265 -23.49 -28.80 1.54
C MET A 265 -24.84 -29.51 1.57
N LYS A 266 -25.32 -30.03 0.43
CA LYS A 266 -26.56 -30.82 0.38
C LYS A 266 -26.39 -32.19 1.01
N THR A 267 -25.21 -32.81 0.86
CA THR A 267 -24.93 -34.16 1.37
C THR A 267 -24.42 -34.16 2.81
N GLU A 268 -23.57 -33.20 3.17
CA GLU A 268 -22.91 -33.13 4.48
C GLU A 268 -23.52 -32.07 5.41
N GLY A 269 -24.44 -31.24 4.91
CA GLY A 269 -25.00 -30.12 5.64
C GLY A 269 -24.08 -28.90 5.68
N PHE A 270 -24.49 -27.89 6.45
CA PHE A 270 -23.72 -26.67 6.69
C PHE A 270 -24.11 -26.08 8.05
N LEU A 271 -23.18 -25.32 8.64
CA LEU A 271 -23.41 -24.60 9.88
C LEU A 271 -23.73 -23.13 9.57
N VAL A 272 -24.73 -22.59 10.27
CA VAL A 272 -24.98 -21.15 10.31
C VAL A 272 -24.74 -20.70 11.75
N GLN A 273 -23.70 -19.88 11.95
CA GLN A 273 -23.47 -19.22 13.23
C GLN A 273 -24.13 -17.84 13.19
N ILE A 274 -24.94 -17.54 14.21
CA ILE A 274 -25.61 -16.26 14.36
C ILE A 274 -25.02 -15.59 15.60
N VAL A 275 -24.45 -14.40 15.41
CA VAL A 275 -23.92 -13.60 16.53
C VAL A 275 -25.06 -12.87 17.25
N PRO A 276 -25.06 -12.79 18.60
CA PRO A 276 -26.17 -12.21 19.38
C PRO A 276 -26.55 -10.78 18.98
N GLU A 277 -25.59 -9.98 18.52
CA GLU A 277 -25.76 -8.59 18.12
C GLU A 277 -26.70 -8.43 16.93
N ILE A 278 -26.76 -9.42 16.02
CA ILE A 278 -27.70 -9.40 14.88
C ILE A 278 -29.14 -9.61 15.35
N LEU A 279 -29.34 -10.42 16.40
CA LEU A 279 -30.67 -10.71 16.95
C LEU A 279 -31.24 -9.53 17.77
N ALA A 280 -30.41 -8.59 18.20
CA ALA A 280 -30.86 -7.38 18.90
C ALA A 280 -31.79 -6.51 18.03
N SER A 281 -31.68 -6.61 16.71
CA SER A 281 -32.49 -5.85 15.74
C SER A 281 -33.82 -6.52 15.40
N GLY A 282 -34.08 -7.74 15.89
CA GLY A 282 -35.28 -8.51 15.58
C GLY A 282 -34.98 -9.98 15.20
N PRO A 283 -36.04 -10.78 14.93
CA PRO A 283 -35.89 -12.20 14.65
C PRO A 283 -35.22 -12.47 13.29
N LEU A 284 -34.31 -13.45 13.25
CA LEU A 284 -33.74 -13.96 12.01
C LEU A 284 -34.71 -14.94 11.32
N LYS A 285 -34.94 -14.76 10.01
CA LYS A 285 -35.73 -15.69 9.19
C LYS A 285 -34.86 -16.39 8.16
N ILE A 286 -34.72 -17.71 8.28
CA ILE A 286 -34.05 -18.56 7.28
C ILE A 286 -35.13 -19.28 6.47
N THR A 287 -35.04 -19.24 5.13
CA THR A 287 -36.01 -19.89 4.25
C THR A 287 -35.31 -20.73 3.18
N PHE A 288 -35.74 -21.97 3.02
CA PHE A 288 -35.28 -22.85 1.95
C PHE A 288 -36.23 -22.77 0.75
N LYS A 289 -35.69 -22.43 -0.42
CA LYS A 289 -36.47 -22.38 -1.67
C LYS A 289 -35.91 -23.40 -2.66
N LYS A 290 -36.79 -24.23 -3.23
CA LYS A 290 -36.42 -25.12 -4.35
C LYS A 290 -36.21 -24.26 -5.59
N ARG A 291 -35.05 -24.39 -6.24
CA ARG A 291 -34.76 -23.66 -7.49
C ARG A 291 -35.74 -24.11 -8.57
N ILE A 292 -36.67 -23.25 -8.96
CA ILE A 292 -37.49 -23.42 -10.16
C ILE A 292 -36.59 -22.99 -11.33
N LYS A 293 -36.26 -23.91 -12.24
CA LYS A 293 -35.53 -23.57 -13.47
C LYS A 293 -36.43 -22.67 -14.33
N PHE A 294 -36.14 -21.37 -14.40
CA PHE A 294 -36.62 -20.54 -15.50
C PHE A 294 -35.63 -20.63 -16.67
N SER A 295 -36.17 -20.92 -17.86
CA SER A 295 -35.42 -21.01 -19.12
C SER A 295 -34.90 -19.63 -19.51
N PRO A 296 -33.64 -19.47 -19.98
CA PRO A 296 -33.04 -18.17 -20.25
C PRO A 296 -33.47 -17.54 -21.60
N PHE A 297 -34.64 -17.92 -22.13
CA PHE A 297 -35.25 -17.26 -23.29
C PHE A 297 -36.57 -16.62 -22.85
N LEU A 298 -36.49 -15.42 -22.26
CA LEU A 298 -37.50 -14.36 -22.32
C LEU A 298 -36.97 -13.15 -21.53
N LEU A 299 -36.59 -12.12 -22.30
CA LEU A 299 -36.15 -10.76 -21.96
C LEU A 299 -34.68 -10.57 -21.55
#